data_AF-A0A821A8U5-F1
#
_entry.id   AF-A0A821A8U5-F1
#
_cell.length_a   1.000
_cell.length_b   1.000
_cell.length_c   1.000
_cell.angle_alpha   90.00
_cell.angle_beta   90.00
_cell.angle_gamma   90.00
#
_symmetry.space_group_name_H-M   'P 1'
#
loop_
_entity.id
_entity.type
_entity.pdbx_description
1 polymer ?
#
loop_
_entity_poly.entity_id
_entity_poly.type
_entity_poly.pdbx_seq_one_letter_code
_entity_poly.pdbx_strand_id
1 'polypeptide(L)'
;AIVQMLPTLRSRYCRNLVGFLPTENSTSQIIIEGSNYTSISGPEVILNTWTHISVTYSIINGLRLYIDGIYFDSTGSFPFEASGSIIYLQIGFSRWCISYSIPNAGYQGLVDEVYVHSRELTQSEINILANA
;
A
#
# COMPACT_ATOMS: atom_id res chain seq x y z
N ALA A 1 -7.96 1.78 2.22
CA ALA A 1 -6.55 2.23 2.15
C ALA A 1 -5.86 1.84 3.44
N ILE A 2 -4.79 1.05 3.36
CA ILE A 2 -3.89 0.76 4.48
C ILE A 2 -2.75 1.75 4.34
N VAL A 3 -2.69 2.71 5.26
CA VAL A 3 -1.82 3.86 5.18
C VAL A 3 -0.64 3.67 6.10
N GLN A 4 0.53 3.49 5.50
CA GLN A 4 1.76 3.95 6.12
C GLN A 4 1.99 5.38 5.64
N MET A 5 2.07 6.33 6.59
CA MET A 5 2.49 7.69 6.28
C MET A 5 3.93 7.67 5.79
N LEU A 6 4.17 8.22 4.60
CA LEU A 6 5.51 8.50 4.09
C LEU A 6 5.82 9.99 4.30
N PRO A 7 6.47 10.41 5.39
CA PRO A 7 7.30 11.58 5.32
C PRO A 7 8.54 11.14 4.53
N THR A 8 8.72 11.63 3.32
CA THR A 8 10.06 11.57 2.73
C THR A 8 10.76 12.86 3.14
N LEU A 9 12.09 12.80 3.36
CA LEU A 9 12.93 13.93 3.79
C LEU A 9 12.82 15.20 2.90
N ARG A 10 12.14 15.13 1.75
CA ARG A 10 12.00 16.21 0.75
C ARG A 10 10.56 16.61 0.41
N SER A 11 9.54 15.97 0.96
CA SER A 11 8.13 16.21 0.59
C SER A 11 7.28 16.59 1.80
N ARG A 12 6.52 17.69 1.69
CA ARG A 12 5.45 18.06 2.65
C ARG A 12 4.16 17.26 2.43
N TYR A 13 4.12 16.37 1.44
CA TYR A 13 2.97 15.56 1.11
C TYR A 13 3.10 14.18 1.74
N CYS A 14 2.07 13.77 2.46
CA CYS A 14 1.92 12.39 2.91
C CYS A 14 1.21 11.60 1.84
N ARG A 15 1.79 10.46 1.46
CA ARG A 15 1.19 9.49 0.55
C ARG A 15 0.85 8.21 1.30
N ASN A 16 -0.12 7.47 0.78
CA ASN A 16 -0.53 6.19 1.32
C ASN A 16 0.32 5.10 0.67
N LEU A 17 0.98 4.26 1.47
CA LEU A 17 1.71 3.12 0.92
C LEU A 17 0.78 2.20 0.11
N VAL A 18 -0.43 1.92 0.60
CA VAL A 18 -1.44 1.09 -0.09
C VAL A 18 -2.78 1.83 -0.17
N GLY A 19 -3.25 2.08 -1.39
CA GLY A 19 -4.49 2.80 -1.67
C GLY A 19 -5.37 2.08 -2.68
N PHE A 20 -6.59 2.62 -2.84
CA PHE A 20 -7.49 2.28 -3.92
C PHE A 20 -7.80 3.57 -4.69
N LEU A 21 -7.59 3.59 -6.00
CA LEU A 21 -7.93 4.74 -6.85
C LEU A 21 -9.02 4.33 -7.84
N PRO A 22 -10.14 5.07 -7.93
CA PRO A 22 -11.18 4.80 -8.91
C PRO A 22 -10.64 5.01 -10.33
N THR A 23 -10.94 4.08 -11.24
CA THR A 23 -10.78 4.29 -12.68
C THR A 23 -12.01 5.02 -13.25
N GLU A 24 -11.90 5.59 -14.45
CA GLU A 24 -12.97 6.31 -15.13
C GLU A 24 -14.28 5.48 -15.29
N ASN A 25 -14.21 4.15 -15.11
CA ASN A 25 -15.31 3.20 -15.32
C ASN A 25 -15.81 2.47 -14.05
N SER A 26 -15.60 3.02 -12.85
CA SER A 26 -16.27 2.64 -11.58
C SER A 26 -15.61 1.55 -10.72
N THR A 27 -14.57 0.87 -11.20
CA THR A 27 -13.78 -0.07 -10.38
C THR A 27 -12.51 0.61 -9.86
N SER A 28 -12.15 0.37 -8.60
CA SER A 28 -10.93 0.95 -8.04
C SER A 28 -9.75 0.00 -8.24
N GLN A 29 -8.61 0.52 -8.69
CA GLN A 29 -7.35 -0.24 -8.75
C GLN A 29 -6.61 -0.17 -7.42
N ILE A 30 -5.89 -1.24 -7.09
CA ILE A 30 -4.92 -1.25 -5.99
C ILE A 30 -3.72 -0.41 -6.41
N ILE A 31 -3.32 0.55 -5.58
CA ILE A 31 -2.16 1.40 -5.88
C ILE A 31 -1.17 1.31 -4.74
N ILE A 32 0.08 1.02 -5.08
CA ILE A 32 1.20 1.13 -4.15
C ILE A 32 1.97 2.39 -4.48
N GLU A 33 2.19 3.26 -3.50
CA GLU A 33 3.03 4.45 -3.66
C GLU A 33 4.26 4.37 -2.76
N GLY A 34 5.43 4.62 -3.34
CA GLY A 34 6.70 4.72 -2.64
C GLY A 34 7.26 6.15 -2.64
N SER A 35 8.48 6.29 -2.11
CA SER A 35 9.25 7.53 -2.25
C SER A 35 9.67 7.78 -3.71
N ASN A 36 10.10 9.00 -4.04
CA ASN A 36 10.60 9.35 -5.39
C ASN A 36 9.61 9.09 -6.54
N TYR A 37 8.30 9.24 -6.30
CA TYR A 37 7.25 9.06 -7.31
C TYR A 37 7.19 7.65 -7.92
N THR A 38 7.74 6.64 -7.23
CA THR A 38 7.56 5.24 -7.64
C THR A 38 6.15 4.79 -7.29
N SER A 39 5.46 4.16 -8.23
CA SER A 39 4.14 3.59 -8.01
C SER A 39 3.99 2.26 -8.72
N ILE A 40 3.15 1.37 -8.16
CA ILE A 40 2.66 0.17 -8.83
C ILE A 40 1.16 0.33 -8.98
N SER A 41 0.67 0.20 -10.22
CA SER A 41 -0.76 0.09 -10.50
C SER A 41 -1.15 -1.37 -10.58
N GLY A 42 -1.81 -1.84 -9.53
CA GLY A 42 -2.32 -3.19 -9.37
C GLY A 42 -3.58 -3.47 -10.20
N PRO A 43 -4.17 -4.67 -10.05
CA PRO A 43 -5.40 -5.01 -10.71
C PRO A 43 -6.59 -4.22 -10.12
N GLU A 44 -7.70 -4.25 -10.85
CA GLU A 44 -8.97 -3.76 -10.36
C GLU A 44 -9.49 -4.64 -9.23
N VAL A 45 -10.03 -4.01 -8.19
CA VAL A 45 -10.65 -4.69 -7.06
C VAL A 45 -12.05 -5.14 -7.43
N ILE A 46 -12.33 -6.41 -7.18
CA ILE A 46 -13.67 -6.98 -7.32
C ILE A 46 -14.46 -6.67 -6.06
N LEU A 47 -15.59 -5.98 -6.21
CA LEU A 47 -16.44 -5.62 -5.08
C LEU A 47 -17.04 -6.87 -4.42
N ASN A 48 -17.18 -6.82 -3.09
CA ASN A 48 -17.76 -7.88 -2.25
C ASN A 48 -17.01 -9.22 -2.31
N THR A 49 -15.73 -9.19 -2.66
CA THR A 49 -14.85 -10.36 -2.67
C THR A 49 -13.66 -10.07 -1.77
N TRP A 50 -13.27 -11.04 -0.95
CA TRP A 50 -12.03 -10.95 -0.18
C TRP A 50 -10.83 -11.03 -1.13
N THR A 51 -9.90 -10.12 -0.96
CA THR A 51 -8.63 -10.10 -1.71
C THR A 51 -7.50 -9.95 -0.72
N HIS A 52 -6.58 -10.90 -0.73
CA HIS A 52 -5.37 -10.80 0.07
C HIS A 52 -4.34 -9.94 -0.65
N ILE A 53 -3.87 -8.88 0.00
CA ILE A 53 -2.90 -7.94 -0.57
C ILE A 53 -1.65 -7.97 0.29
N SER A 54 -0.51 -8.25 -0.33
CA SER A 54 0.79 -8.16 0.32
C SER A 54 1.69 -7.19 -0.42
N VAL A 55 2.40 -6.35 0.34
CA VAL A 55 3.43 -5.46 -0.17
C VAL A 55 4.71 -5.73 0.58
N THR A 56 5.79 -6.02 -0.14
CA THR A 56 7.13 -6.13 0.45
C THR A 56 8.04 -5.03 -0.05
N TYR A 57 9.10 -4.77 0.70
CA TYR A 57 10.15 -3.85 0.30
C TYR A 57 11.53 -4.39 0.68
N SER A 58 12.47 -4.31 -0.26
CA SER A 58 13.91 -4.29 0.03
C SER A 58 14.63 -3.35 -0.92
N ILE A 59 15.84 -2.93 -0.56
CA ILE A 59 16.62 -2.03 -1.44
C ILE A 59 16.94 -2.67 -2.80
N ILE A 60 17.09 -3.99 -2.86
CA ILE A 60 17.43 -4.72 -4.10
C ILE A 60 16.19 -4.86 -4.98
N ASN A 61 15.05 -5.18 -4.37
CA ASN A 61 13.84 -5.50 -5.10
C ASN A 61 12.89 -4.31 -5.27
N GLY A 62 13.10 -3.21 -4.53
CA GLY A 62 12.12 -2.15 -4.41
C GLY A 62 10.85 -2.61 -3.72
N LEU A 63 9.75 -1.92 -4.01
CA LEU A 63 8.41 -2.36 -3.62
C LEU A 63 7.99 -3.50 -4.53
N ARG A 64 7.31 -4.50 -3.96
CA ARG A 64 6.66 -5.59 -4.70
C ARG A 64 5.23 -5.75 -4.23
N LEU A 65 4.32 -5.88 -5.18
CA LEU A 65 2.90 -6.14 -4.94
C LEU A 65 2.60 -7.62 -5.21
N TYR A 66 1.83 -8.23 -4.32
CA TYR A 66 1.30 -9.58 -4.45
C TYR A 66 -0.21 -9.56 -4.20
N ILE A 67 -0.96 -10.25 -5.04
CA ILE A 67 -2.42 -10.38 -4.97
C ILE A 67 -2.76 -11.85 -4.83
N ASP A 68 -3.51 -12.21 -3.78
CA ASP A 68 -3.90 -13.58 -3.47
C ASP A 68 -2.70 -14.55 -3.45
N GLY A 69 -1.58 -14.06 -2.92
CA GLY A 69 -0.32 -14.81 -2.84
C GLY A 69 0.58 -14.65 -4.06
N ILE A 70 0.06 -14.27 -5.21
CA ILE A 70 0.79 -14.30 -6.49
C ILE A 70 1.52 -12.97 -6.72
N TYR A 71 2.79 -13.03 -7.13
CA TYR A 71 3.56 -11.85 -7.54
C TYR A 71 2.85 -11.12 -8.69
N PHE A 72 2.62 -9.82 -8.52
CA PHE A 72 1.99 -8.98 -9.51
C PHE A 72 3.03 -8.13 -10.25
N ASP A 73 3.69 -7.22 -9.52
CA ASP A 73 4.66 -6.29 -10.13
C ASP A 73 5.60 -5.67 -9.07
N SER A 74 6.59 -4.91 -9.55
CA SER A 74 7.61 -4.26 -8.75
C SER A 74 8.04 -2.91 -9.31
N THR A 75 8.40 -1.99 -8.43
CA THR A 75 9.04 -0.73 -8.82
C THR A 75 10.49 -0.89 -9.33
N GLY A 76 11.11 -2.06 -9.09
CA GLY A 76 12.56 -2.23 -9.18
C GLY A 76 13.31 -1.51 -8.05
N SER A 77 14.63 -1.74 -7.98
CA SER A 77 15.51 -1.22 -6.92
C SER A 77 15.43 0.31 -6.80
N PHE A 78 15.18 0.79 -5.58
CA PHE A 78 15.33 2.20 -5.22
C PHE A 78 15.65 2.33 -3.72
N PRO A 79 16.34 3.40 -3.31
CA PRO A 79 16.55 3.67 -1.89
C PRO A 79 15.29 4.26 -1.26
N PHE A 80 14.76 3.59 -0.25
CA PHE A 80 13.78 4.16 0.67
C PHE A 80 14.51 4.71 1.90
N GLU A 81 14.37 6.01 2.14
CA GLU A 81 14.91 6.66 3.32
C GLU A 81 13.79 6.94 4.33
N ALA A 82 13.95 6.39 5.54
CA ALA A 82 13.08 6.75 6.65
C ALA A 82 13.28 8.23 7.00
N SER A 83 12.18 8.93 7.28
CA SER A 83 12.23 10.36 7.59
C SER A 83 12.85 10.69 8.95
N GLY A 84 13.03 9.68 9.82
CA GLY A 84 13.34 9.86 11.23
C GLY A 84 12.17 10.37 12.09
N SER A 85 10.99 10.58 11.51
CA SER A 85 9.79 11.03 12.22
C SER A 85 8.93 9.84 12.62
N ILE A 86 8.19 9.98 13.73
CA ILE A 86 7.16 9.01 14.10
C ILE A 86 6.07 9.04 13.03
N ILE A 87 5.80 7.88 12.45
CA ILE A 87 4.71 7.64 11.51
C ILE A 87 3.64 6.81 12.22
N TYR A 88 2.38 7.20 12.09
CA TYR A 88 1.27 6.39 12.59
C TYR A 88 0.79 5.47 11.47
N LEU A 89 0.62 4.19 11.78
CA LEU A 89 -0.12 3.27 10.92
C LEU A 89 -1.60 3.64 10.97
N GLN A 90 -2.21 3.89 9.82
CA GLN A 90 -3.66 4.12 9.74
C GLN A 90 -4.28 3.08 8.82
N ILE A 91 -5.43 2.54 9.22
CA ILE A 91 -6.15 1.54 8.43
C ILE A 91 -7.53 2.12 8.14
N GLY A 92 -7.92 2.06 6.87
CA GLY A 92 -9.26 2.46 6.44
C GLY A 92 -9.50 3.97 6.37
N PHE A 93 -8.47 4.80 6.40
CA PHE A 93 -8.63 6.26 6.32
C PHE A 93 -7.48 6.91 5.56
N SER A 94 -7.78 7.86 4.67
CA SER A 94 -6.76 8.67 3.97
C SER A 94 -6.64 10.04 4.61
N ARG A 95 -5.43 10.43 5.06
CA ARG A 95 -5.15 11.78 5.58
C ARG A 95 -4.17 12.49 4.66
N TRP A 96 -4.62 13.56 4.01
CA TRP A 96 -3.70 14.54 3.44
C TRP A 96 -3.03 15.29 4.60
N CYS A 97 -1.69 15.39 4.59
CA CYS A 97 -0.96 16.15 5.61
C CYS A 97 -1.20 17.67 5.55
N ILE A 98 -1.87 18.14 4.50
CA ILE A 98 -2.39 19.50 4.38
C ILE A 98 -3.89 19.43 4.72
N SER A 99 -4.29 20.25 5.68
CA SER A 99 -5.57 20.27 6.42
C SER A 99 -6.84 20.45 5.58
N TYR A 100 -7.11 19.57 4.63
CA TYR A 100 -8.43 19.42 4.02
C TYR A 100 -8.96 18.05 4.39
N SER A 101 -9.87 18.03 5.37
CA SER A 101 -10.69 16.85 5.61
C SER A 101 -11.49 16.60 4.33
N ILE A 102 -11.16 15.53 3.61
CA ILE A 102 -12.03 15.04 2.54
C ILE A 102 -13.21 14.36 3.27
N PRO A 103 -14.43 14.91 3.21
CA PRO A 103 -15.60 14.25 3.79
C PRO A 103 -15.73 12.88 3.13
N ASN A 104 -15.96 11.83 3.91
CA ASN A 104 -16.08 10.43 3.44
C ASN A 104 -14.81 9.79 2.84
N ALA A 105 -13.60 10.25 3.18
CA ALA A 105 -12.35 9.56 2.79
C ALA A 105 -12.02 8.26 3.57
N GLY A 106 -13.02 7.71 4.26
CA GLY A 106 -12.92 6.40 4.90
C GLY A 106 -13.09 5.29 3.87
N TYR A 107 -12.31 4.22 4.01
CA TYR A 107 -12.52 3.00 3.26
C TYR A 107 -13.87 2.39 3.63
N GLN A 108 -14.68 2.06 2.63
CA GLN A 108 -15.98 1.43 2.80
C GLN A 108 -15.89 -0.06 2.45
N GLY A 109 -15.34 -0.83 3.37
CA GLY A 109 -15.20 -2.28 3.23
C GLY A 109 -14.73 -2.92 4.53
N LEU A 110 -14.57 -4.23 4.50
CA LEU A 110 -14.03 -5.00 5.62
C LEU A 110 -12.51 -5.12 5.48
N VAL A 111 -11.81 -5.12 6.61
CA VAL A 111 -10.38 -5.40 6.70
C VAL A 111 -10.20 -6.44 7.78
N ASP A 112 -9.40 -7.46 7.50
CA ASP A 112 -9.10 -8.52 8.45
C ASP A 112 -7.62 -8.90 8.37
N GLU A 113 -7.11 -9.53 9.43
CA GLU A 113 -5.78 -10.18 9.49
C GLU A 113 -4.62 -9.28 9.00
N VAL A 114 -4.42 -8.14 9.68
CA VAL A 114 -3.39 -7.16 9.30
C VAL A 114 -2.04 -7.47 9.95
N TYR A 115 -1.03 -7.77 9.12
CA TYR A 115 0.34 -8.04 9.54
C TYR A 115 1.32 -6.96 9.08
N VAL A 116 2.34 -6.68 9.91
CA VAL A 116 3.46 -5.80 9.58
C VAL A 116 4.77 -6.50 9.97
N HIS A 117 5.70 -6.60 9.03
CA HIS A 117 6.99 -7.26 9.23
C HIS A 117 8.14 -6.27 9.04
N SER A 118 9.22 -6.46 9.80
CA SER A 118 10.44 -5.65 9.71
C SER A 118 11.45 -6.15 8.65
N ARG A 119 11.00 -6.97 7.70
CA ARG A 119 11.82 -7.54 6.62
C ARG A 119 10.96 -7.83 5.39
N GLU A 120 11.63 -8.00 4.25
CA GLU A 120 11.00 -8.59 3.07
C GLU A 120 10.57 -10.03 3.36
N LEU A 121 9.31 -10.34 3.09
CA LEU A 121 8.80 -11.71 3.11
C LEU A 121 9.15 -12.43 1.81
N THR A 122 9.36 -13.73 1.91
CA THR A 122 9.56 -14.59 0.76
C THR A 122 8.23 -14.96 0.11
N GLN A 123 8.28 -15.38 -1.16
CA GLN A 123 7.10 -15.87 -1.89
C GLN A 123 6.35 -16.98 -1.13
N SER A 124 7.08 -17.89 -0.48
CA SER A 124 6.46 -18.98 0.29
C SER A 124 5.69 -18.48 1.51
N GLU A 125 6.20 -17.47 2.20
CA GLU A 125 5.54 -16.88 3.36
C GLU A 125 4.28 -16.12 2.95
N ILE A 126 4.35 -15.38 1.85
CA ILE A 126 3.21 -14.65 1.29
C ILE A 126 2.10 -15.64 0.86
N ASN A 127 2.47 -16.78 0.26
CA ASN A 127 1.50 -17.83 -0.09
C ASN A 127 0.81 -18.42 1.14
N ILE A 128 1.54 -18.61 2.25
CA ILE A 128 0.95 -19.12 3.48
C ILE A 128 -0.08 -18.12 4.03
N LEU A 129 0.27 -16.83 4.07
CA LEU A 129 -0.64 -15.77 4.54
C LEU A 129 -1.89 -15.64 3.66
N ALA A 130 -1.75 -15.81 2.34
CA ALA A 130 -2.88 -15.72 1.41
C ALA A 130 -3.89 -16.86 1.53
N ASN A 131 -3.49 -18.00 2.11
CA ASN A 131 -4.32 -19.20 2.27
C ASN A 131 -4.70 -19.48 3.73
N ALA A 132 -4.42 -18.54 4.63
CA ALA A 132 -4.72 -18.66 6.06
C ALA A 132 -6.22 -18.49 6.35
#